data_AF-A0A158BEH1-F1
#
_entry.id   AF-A0A158BEH1-F1
#
_cell.length_a   1.000
_cell.length_b   1.000
_cell.length_c   1.000
_cell.angle_alpha   90.00
_cell.angle_beta   90.00
_cell.angle_gamma   90.00
#
_symmetry.space_group_name_H-M   'P 1'
#
loop_
_entity.id
_entity.type
_entity.pdbx_description
1 polymer ?
#
loop_
_entity_poly.entity_id
_entity_poly.type
_entity_poly.pdbx_seq_one_letter_code
_entity_poly.pdbx_strand_id
1 'polypeptide(L)'
;MQVFYNEGIAFKMVNEMAMLTVRNLPDEVHRALRLRAAEHGRSTEAEVRDILEAAVKPEGRVKLGSFLTGFGRESGLSDHEFAIFENIRDRTPAKPVSFE
;
A
#
# COMPACT_ATOMS: atom_id res chain seq x y z
N MET A 1 40.85 17.99 -7.73
CA MET A 1 40.22 18.38 -6.45
C MET A 1 38.71 18.26 -6.62
N GLN A 2 38.12 17.23 -6.03
CA GLN A 2 36.67 17.11 -5.80
C GLN A 2 36.18 18.31 -4.98
N VAL A 3 34.90 18.70 -5.10
CA VAL A 3 33.88 18.46 -4.05
C VAL A 3 32.47 18.44 -4.70
N PHE A 4 31.63 17.60 -4.10
CA PHE A 4 30.40 16.94 -4.52
C PHE A 4 29.14 17.83 -4.53
N TYR A 5 28.19 17.55 -5.46
CA TYR A 5 26.78 17.90 -5.29
C TYR A 5 26.01 16.65 -4.86
N ASN A 6 25.25 16.83 -3.79
CA ASN A 6 24.54 15.82 -3.02
C ASN A 6 23.46 15.10 -3.85
N GLU A 7 23.56 13.78 -3.95
CA GLU A 7 22.56 12.91 -4.56
C GLU A 7 21.39 12.62 -3.60
N GLY A 8 20.23 12.32 -4.19
CA GLY A 8 19.05 11.79 -3.50
C GLY A 8 17.96 12.87 -3.40
N ILE A 9 16.85 12.80 -4.12
CA ILE A 9 16.05 11.63 -4.43
C ILE A 9 15.41 11.92 -5.80
N ALA A 10 15.94 11.30 -6.85
CA ALA A 10 15.18 11.16 -8.09
C ALA A 10 13.94 10.35 -7.71
N PHE A 11 12.79 11.03 -7.63
CA PHE A 11 11.47 10.45 -7.50
C PHE A 11 11.34 9.38 -8.60
N LYS A 12 11.59 8.13 -8.23
CA LYS A 12 11.60 6.98 -9.11
C LYS A 12 10.15 6.75 -9.51
N MET A 13 9.70 7.42 -10.57
CA MET A 13 8.53 7.07 -11.39
C MET A 13 8.80 5.77 -12.16
N VAL A 14 9.33 4.76 -11.47
CA VAL A 14 9.27 3.38 -11.92
C VAL A 14 8.21 2.78 -11.04
N ASN A 15 7.09 2.42 -11.63
CA ASN A 15 6.10 1.56 -10.99
C ASN A 15 6.81 0.23 -10.69
N GLU A 16 7.52 0.13 -9.57
CA GLU A 16 8.19 -1.10 -9.16
C GLU A 16 7.09 -2.12 -8.87
N MET A 17 6.82 -2.98 -9.86
CA MET A 17 6.03 -4.18 -9.61
C MET A 17 6.80 -5.04 -8.63
N ALA A 18 6.32 -5.10 -7.39
CA ALA A 18 6.87 -5.99 -6.38
C ALA A 18 6.92 -7.41 -6.96
N MET A 19 8.12 -7.99 -7.00
CA MET A 19 8.34 -9.33 -7.53
C MET A 19 8.18 -10.36 -6.40
N LEU A 20 7.30 -11.33 -6.61
CA LEU A 20 7.09 -12.45 -5.69
C LEU A 20 7.40 -13.76 -6.43
N THR A 21 8.32 -14.55 -5.88
CA THR A 21 8.67 -15.87 -6.43
C THR A 21 8.17 -16.97 -5.49
N VAL A 22 7.25 -17.80 -5.98
CA VAL A 22 6.78 -18.99 -5.27
C VAL A 22 7.61 -20.19 -5.74
N ARG A 23 8.33 -20.83 -4.82
CA ARG A 23 9.17 -22.01 -5.10
C ARG A 23 8.44 -23.30 -4.74
N ASN A 24 8.75 -24.39 -5.44
CA ASN A 24 8.19 -25.72 -5.22
C ASN A 24 6.64 -25.76 -5.27
N LEU A 25 6.04 -25.02 -6.19
CA LEU A 25 4.60 -25.07 -6.41
C LEU A 25 4.24 -26.44 -7.03
N PRO A 26 3.33 -27.22 -6.42
CA PRO A 26 2.92 -28.50 -7.00
C PRO A 26 2.38 -28.33 -8.42
N ASP A 27 2.71 -29.26 -9.32
CA ASP A 27 2.34 -29.19 -10.74
C ASP A 27 0.82 -29.10 -10.95
N GLU A 28 0.05 -29.78 -10.09
CA GLU A 28 -1.41 -29.72 -10.09
C GLU A 28 -1.94 -28.30 -9.86
N VAL A 29 -1.31 -27.54 -8.96
CA VAL A 29 -1.70 -26.16 -8.63
C VAL A 29 -1.35 -25.24 -9.77
N HIS A 30 -0.15 -25.39 -10.36
CA HIS A 30 0.24 -24.61 -11.52
C HIS A 30 -0.69 -24.85 -12.73
N ARG A 31 -1.09 -26.11 -12.95
CA ARG A 31 -2.06 -26.46 -14.01
C ARG A 31 -3.43 -25.85 -13.72
N ALA A 32 -3.92 -25.96 -12.49
CA ALA A 32 -5.21 -25.39 -12.10
C ALA A 32 -5.21 -23.85 -12.27
N LEU A 33 -4.13 -23.16 -11.87
CA LEU A 33 -3.98 -21.72 -12.07
C LEU A 33 -4.00 -21.34 -13.55
N ARG A 34 -3.33 -22.11 -14.41
CA ARG A 34 -3.33 -21.86 -15.86
C ARG A 34 -4.72 -22.03 -16.47
N LEU A 35 -5.45 -23.08 -16.09
CA LEU A 35 -6.81 -23.33 -16.57
C LEU A 35 -7.75 -22.19 -16.13
N ARG A 36 -7.71 -21.82 -14.85
CA ARG A 36 -8.50 -20.72 -14.31
C ARG A 36 -8.18 -19.38 -14.98
N ALA A 37 -6.91 -19.10 -15.24
CA ALA A 37 -6.50 -17.90 -15.97
C ALA A 37 -7.06 -17.87 -17.40
N ALA A 38 -7.06 -19.02 -18.10
CA ALA A 38 -7.65 -19.15 -19.42
C ALA A 38 -9.17 -18.95 -19.40
N GLU A 39 -9.88 -19.48 -18.40
CA GLU A 39 -11.31 -19.24 -18.19
C GLU A 39 -11.64 -17.76 -17.98
N HIS A 40 -10.78 -17.03 -17.28
CA HIS A 40 -10.91 -15.58 -17.06
C HIS A 40 -10.31 -14.73 -18.20
N GLY A 41 -9.76 -15.33 -19.26
CA GLY A 41 -9.20 -14.61 -20.40
C GLY A 41 -7.96 -13.77 -20.09
N ARG A 42 -7.15 -14.16 -19.10
CA ARG A 42 -5.96 -13.42 -18.66
C ARG A 42 -4.73 -14.30 -18.48
N SER A 43 -3.57 -13.68 -18.28
CA SER A 43 -2.33 -14.41 -18.01
C SER A 43 -2.37 -15.08 -16.64
N THR A 44 -1.61 -16.17 -16.47
CA THR A 44 -1.47 -16.85 -15.17
C THR A 44 -0.93 -15.90 -14.09
N GLU A 45 -0.04 -14.99 -14.45
CA GLU A 45 0.49 -13.98 -13.52
C GLU A 45 -0.61 -13.00 -13.07
N ALA A 46 -1.47 -12.55 -13.99
CA ALA A 46 -2.60 -11.71 -13.65
C ALA A 46 -3.60 -12.44 -12.74
N GLU A 47 -3.85 -13.72 -13.00
CA GLU A 47 -4.69 -14.56 -12.13
C GLU A 47 -4.13 -14.67 -10.72
N VAL A 48 -2.83 -14.94 -10.59
CA VAL A 48 -2.17 -15.05 -9.28
C VAL A 48 -2.23 -13.73 -8.53
N ARG A 49 -2.00 -12.60 -9.21
CA ARG A 49 -2.09 -11.27 -8.60
C ARG A 49 -3.48 -11.00 -8.03
N ASP A 50 -4.52 -11.31 -8.79
CA ASP A 50 -5.90 -11.10 -8.36
C ASP A 50 -6.31 -12.02 -7.20
N ILE A 51 -5.88 -13.29 -7.22
CA ILE A 51 -6.11 -14.20 -6.10
C ILE A 51 -5.45 -13.65 -4.83
N LEU A 52 -4.21 -13.18 -4.93
CA LEU A 52 -3.50 -12.59 -3.80
C LEU A 52 -4.19 -11.31 -3.31
N GLU A 53 -4.63 -10.44 -4.22
CA GLU A 53 -5.34 -9.22 -3.87
C GLU A 53 -6.65 -9.51 -3.12
N ALA A 54 -7.46 -10.43 -3.63
CA ALA A 54 -8.70 -10.85 -2.98
C ALA A 54 -8.45 -11.49 -1.61
N ALA A 55 -7.40 -12.30 -1.48
CA ALA A 55 -7.06 -12.97 -0.23
C ALA A 55 -6.57 -11.99 0.86
N VAL A 56 -5.83 -10.93 0.49
CA VAL A 56 -5.26 -9.97 1.45
C VAL A 56 -6.13 -8.72 1.67
N LYS A 57 -7.07 -8.44 0.77
CA LYS A 57 -8.06 -7.35 0.87
C LYS A 57 -9.47 -7.94 0.91
N PRO A 58 -9.89 -8.55 2.03
CA PRO A 58 -11.23 -9.08 2.15
C PRO A 58 -12.26 -7.97 1.89
N GLU A 59 -13.30 -8.32 1.15
CA GLU A 59 -14.45 -7.43 0.88
C GLU A 59 -15.01 -6.94 2.21
N GLY A 60 -15.03 -5.62 2.41
CA GLY A 60 -15.42 -4.99 3.67
C GLY A 60 -14.28 -4.39 4.49
N ARG A 61 -13.01 -4.49 4.04
CA ARG A 61 -11.94 -3.68 4.65
C ARG A 61 -12.20 -2.20 4.39
N VAL A 62 -12.78 -1.52 5.37
CA VAL A 62 -12.93 -0.07 5.35
C VAL A 62 -11.53 0.53 5.33
N LYS A 63 -11.21 1.27 4.26
CA LYS A 63 -10.05 2.15 4.24
C LYS A 63 -10.35 3.32 5.17
N LEU A 64 -10.22 3.08 6.48
CA LEU A 64 -10.64 4.02 7.53
C LEU A 64 -10.06 5.43 7.29
N GLY A 65 -8.79 5.53 6.89
CA GLY A 65 -8.18 6.80 6.50
C GLY A 65 -8.95 7.51 5.38
N SER A 66 -9.22 6.82 4.26
CA SER A 66 -9.98 7.38 3.14
C SER A 66 -11.43 7.71 3.51
N PHE A 67 -12.07 6.88 4.33
CA PHE A 67 -13.42 7.12 4.83
C PHE A 67 -13.48 8.38 5.71
N LEU A 68 -12.56 8.50 6.67
CA LEU A 68 -12.44 9.68 7.53
C LEU A 68 -12.09 10.94 6.73
N THR A 69 -11.22 10.83 5.72
CA THR A 69 -10.93 11.94 4.79
C THR A 69 -12.18 12.39 4.04
N GLY A 70 -12.99 11.45 3.54
CA GLY A 70 -14.25 11.76 2.87
C GLY A 70 -15.23 12.47 3.80
N PHE A 71 -15.45 11.91 5.00
CA PHE A 71 -16.32 12.49 6.01
C PHE A 71 -15.87 13.89 6.47
N GLY A 72 -14.56 14.08 6.64
CA GLY A 72 -13.99 15.38 7.01
C GLY A 72 -14.30 16.45 5.95
N ARG A 73 -14.10 16.13 4.67
CA ARG A 73 -14.42 17.05 3.56
C ARG A 73 -15.91 17.40 3.50
N GLU A 74 -16.79 16.41 3.65
CA GLU A 74 -18.24 16.64 3.68
C GLU A 74 -18.67 17.54 4.86
N SER A 75 -17.99 17.41 5.99
CA SER A 75 -18.28 18.19 7.21
C SER A 75 -17.67 19.59 7.20
N GLY A 76 -16.96 19.98 6.13
CA GLY A 76 -16.35 21.31 6.02
C GLY A 76 -14.92 21.43 6.55
N LEU A 77 -14.33 20.32 7.03
CA LEU A 77 -12.92 20.23 7.45
C LEU A 77 -11.99 20.43 6.26
N SER A 78 -11.77 21.71 5.97
CA SER A 78 -10.79 22.18 5.01
C SER A 78 -9.40 22.23 5.64
N ASP A 79 -8.36 22.28 4.81
CA ASP A 79 -6.97 22.40 5.26
C ASP A 79 -6.74 23.63 6.18
N HIS A 80 -7.61 24.65 6.07
CA HIS A 80 -7.61 25.82 6.96
C HIS A 80 -8.07 25.52 8.39
N GLU A 81 -9.04 24.61 8.58
CA GLU A 81 -9.46 24.16 9.90
C GLU A 81 -8.43 23.21 10.52
N PHE A 82 -7.67 22.50 9.67
CA PHE A 82 -6.52 21.69 10.12
C PHE A 82 -5.42 22.51 10.80
N ALA A 83 -5.20 23.75 10.37
CA ALA A 83 -4.23 24.65 10.98
C ALA A 83 -4.56 24.99 12.46
N ILE A 84 -5.81 24.82 12.88
CA ILE A 84 -6.20 24.99 14.28
C ILE A 84 -5.68 23.81 15.13
N PHE A 85 -5.70 22.58 14.60
CA PHE A 85 -5.16 21.41 15.29
C PHE A 85 -3.64 21.46 15.44
N GLU A 86 -2.93 22.07 14.50
CA GLU A 86 -1.47 22.28 14.56
C GLU A 86 -1.03 23.06 15.81
N ASN A 87 -1.86 24.00 16.28
CA ASN A 87 -1.59 24.84 17.46
C ASN A 87 -2.09 24.23 18.78
N ILE A 88 -2.97 23.22 18.73
CA ILE A 88 -3.53 22.56 19.92
C ILE A 88 -2.75 21.26 20.24
N ARG A 89 -2.18 20.62 19.22
CA ARG A 89 -1.51 19.33 19.38
C ARG A 89 -0.20 19.49 20.16
N ASP A 90 -0.08 18.78 21.27
CA ASP A 90 1.19 18.60 21.95
C ASP A 90 2.19 17.92 20.99
N ARG A 91 3.25 18.64 20.65
CA ARG A 91 4.32 18.16 19.76
C ARG A 91 5.47 17.52 20.54
N THR A 92 5.35 17.43 21.87
CA THR A 92 6.32 16.73 22.70
C THR A 92 6.40 15.28 22.20
N PRO A 93 7.57 14.82 21.74
CA PRO A 93 7.74 13.45 21.31
C PRO A 93 7.34 12.49 22.43
N ALA A 94 6.65 11.40 22.08
CA ALA A 94 6.32 10.38 23.06
C ALA A 94 7.61 9.85 23.69
N LYS A 95 7.62 9.72 25.02
CA LYS A 95 8.74 9.08 25.71
C LYS A 95 8.81 7.60 25.28
N PRO A 96 10.00 7.07 24.97
CA PRO A 96 10.16 5.65 24.67
C PRO A 96 9.68 4.80 25.85
N VAL A 97 8.99 3.70 25.55
CA VAL A 97 8.66 2.70 26.57
C VAL A 97 9.95 1.96 26.94
N SER A 98 10.31 1.97 28.23
CA SER A 98 11.36 1.10 28.78
C SER A 98 10.76 -0.28 29.07
N PHE A 99 11.41 -1.33 28.60
CA PHE A 99 10.99 -2.72 28.79
C PHE A 99 11.88 -3.50 29.78
N GLU A 100 12.46 -2.82 30.78
CA GLU A 100 13.17 -3.50 31.88
C GLU A 100 12.22 -4.37 32.72
#